data_AF-A0A6L9FHD7-F1
#
_entry.id   AF-A0A6L9FHD7-F1
#
_cell.length_a   1.000
_cell.length_b   1.000
_cell.length_c   1.000
_cell.angle_alpha   90.00
_cell.angle_beta   90.00
_cell.angle_gamma   90.00
#
_symmetry.space_group_name_H-M   'P 1'
#
loop_
_entity.id
_entity.type
_entity.pdbx_description
1 polymer ?
#
loop_
_entity_poly.entity_id
_entity_poly.type
_entity_poly.pdbx_seq_one_letter_code
_entity_poly.pdbx_strand_id
1 'polypeptide(L)'
;SKHESGKNWATIKTEYPDVQVKDFPPEVMAALRDANARLLKKHADEDPMAKEIQQSQAGYLDMVRPWSDISHRAYLNSQAAVGQ
;
A
#
# COMPACT_ATOMS: atom_id res chain seq x y z
N SER A 1 -10.20 7.39 8.97
CA SER A 1 -9.25 7.95 9.96
C SER A 1 -8.50 6.80 10.63
N LYS A 2 -7.20 6.94 10.96
CA LYS A 2 -6.42 5.92 11.67
C LYS A 2 -7.07 5.50 13.00
N HIS A 3 -7.76 6.42 13.67
CA HIS A 3 -8.51 6.18 14.90
C HIS A 3 -9.60 5.10 14.73
N GLU A 4 -10.49 5.29 13.76
CA GLU A 4 -11.60 4.36 13.51
C GLU A 4 -11.12 3.01 12.99
N SER A 5 -10.09 2.98 12.13
CA SER A 5 -9.45 1.73 11.72
C SER A 5 -8.84 0.97 12.92
N GLY A 6 -8.26 1.69 13.89
CA GLY A 6 -7.70 1.09 15.10
C GLY A 6 -8.76 0.49 16.02
N LYS A 7 -9.88 1.20 16.23
CA LYS A 7 -11.03 0.66 16.96
C LYS A 7 -11.57 -0.61 16.32
N ASN A 8 -11.82 -0.58 15.01
CA ASN A 8 -12.36 -1.73 14.29
C ASN A 8 -11.41 -2.93 14.34
N TRP A 9 -10.09 -2.71 14.25
CA TRP A 9 -9.12 -3.78 14.37
C TRP A 9 -9.09 -4.42 15.76
N ALA A 10 -9.24 -3.62 16.82
CA ALA A 10 -9.39 -4.14 18.18
C ALA A 10 -10.64 -5.02 18.30
N THR A 11 -11.78 -4.54 17.79
CA THR A 11 -13.05 -5.30 17.75
C THR A 11 -12.92 -6.61 16.96
N ILE A 12 -12.27 -6.60 15.79
CA ILE A 12 -12.06 -7.82 14.99
C ILE A 12 -11.32 -8.89 15.80
N LYS A 13 -10.28 -8.50 16.54
CA LYS A 13 -9.48 -9.43 17.34
C LYS A 13 -10.25 -10.02 18.54
N THR A 14 -11.25 -9.33 19.07
CA THR A 14 -11.97 -9.77 20.27
C THR A 14 -13.28 -10.46 19.95
N GLU A 15 -14.05 -9.93 18.98
CA GLU A 15 -15.43 -10.36 18.71
C GLU A 15 -15.52 -11.35 17.55
N TYR A 16 -14.47 -11.49 16.73
CA TYR A 16 -14.46 -12.32 15.53
C TYR A 16 -13.25 -13.28 15.51
N PRO A 17 -13.16 -14.23 16.47
CA PRO A 17 -11.97 -15.08 16.63
C PRO A 17 -11.70 -16.01 15.43
N ASP A 18 -12.72 -16.31 14.62
CA ASP A 18 -12.59 -17.18 13.44
C ASP A 18 -12.02 -16.46 12.21
N VAL A 19 -11.85 -15.13 12.26
CA VAL A 19 -11.29 -14.35 11.15
C VAL A 19 -9.79 -14.58 11.04
N GLN A 20 -9.35 -15.06 9.88
CA GLN A 20 -7.94 -15.27 9.57
C GLN A 20 -7.44 -14.18 8.61
N VAL A 21 -6.54 -13.33 9.08
CA VAL A 21 -5.83 -12.38 8.22
C VAL A 21 -4.65 -13.09 7.56
N LYS A 22 -4.59 -13.00 6.23
CA LYS A 22 -3.58 -13.66 5.40
C LYS A 22 -3.02 -12.69 4.38
N ASP A 23 -1.77 -12.91 4.01
CA ASP A 23 -1.13 -12.22 2.90
C ASP A 23 -1.36 -12.99 1.61
N PHE A 24 -1.46 -12.25 0.50
CA PHE A 24 -1.40 -12.88 -0.81
C PHE A 24 -0.01 -13.47 -1.05
N PRO A 25 0.08 -14.64 -1.70
CA PRO A 25 1.35 -15.20 -2.13
C PRO A 25 2.14 -14.21 -3.00
N PRO A 26 3.49 -14.22 -2.94
CA PRO A 26 4.32 -13.29 -3.71
C PRO A 26 4.03 -13.29 -5.21
N GLU A 27 3.74 -14.46 -5.79
CA GLU A 27 3.41 -14.62 -7.20
C GLU A 27 2.09 -13.95 -7.59
N VAL A 28 1.10 -13.97 -6.69
CA VAL A 28 -0.18 -13.27 -6.89
C VAL A 28 0.04 -11.76 -6.85
N MET A 29 0.82 -11.27 -5.88
CA MET A 29 1.14 -9.86 -5.79
C MET A 29 1.96 -9.36 -6.99
N ALA A 30 2.86 -10.18 -7.52
CA ALA A 30 3.60 -9.87 -8.75
C ALA A 30 2.64 -9.75 -9.95
N ALA A 31 1.75 -10.73 -10.15
CA ALA A 31 0.78 -10.70 -11.23
C ALA A 31 -0.16 -9.48 -11.16
N LEU A 32 -0.59 -9.09 -9.96
CA LEU A 32 -1.41 -7.89 -9.74
C LEU A 32 -0.65 -6.60 -10.11
N ARG A 33 0.63 -6.50 -9.72
CA ARG A 33 1.46 -5.34 -10.07
C ARG A 33 1.66 -5.21 -11.58
N ASP A 34 1.93 -6.32 -12.25
CA ASP A 34 2.10 -6.34 -13.71
C ASP A 34 0.81 -5.99 -14.44
N ALA A 35 -0.34 -6.52 -13.99
CA ALA A 35 -1.64 -6.17 -14.54
C ALA A 35 -1.95 -4.68 -14.37
N ASN A 36 -1.69 -4.13 -13.18
CA ASN A 36 -1.85 -2.71 -12.91
C ASN A 36 -0.97 -1.84 -13.83
N ALA A 37 0.31 -2.19 -13.99
CA ALA A 37 1.21 -1.47 -14.89
C ALA A 37 0.73 -1.47 -16.36
N ARG A 38 0.23 -2.61 -16.85
CA ARG A 38 -0.34 -2.72 -18.20
C ARG A 38 -1.58 -1.82 -18.38
N LEU A 39 -2.48 -1.82 -17.40
CA LEU A 39 -3.71 -1.02 -17.46
C LEU A 39 -3.43 0.47 -17.38
N LEU A 40 -2.52 0.90 -16.49
CA LEU A 40 -2.09 2.30 -16.40
C LEU A 40 -1.54 2.79 -17.74
N LYS A 41 -0.62 2.02 -18.33
CA LYS A 41 -0.07 2.32 -19.65
C LYS A 41 -1.16 2.45 -20.72
N LYS A 42 -2.07 1.47 -20.80
CA LYS A 42 -3.18 1.49 -21.75
C LYS A 42 -4.00 2.77 -21.61
N HIS A 43 -4.41 3.13 -20.39
CA HIS A 43 -5.22 4.32 -20.17
C HIS A 43 -4.47 5.63 -20.46
N ALA A 44 -3.16 5.69 -20.17
CA ALA A 44 -2.34 6.84 -20.50
C ALA A 44 -2.11 7.00 -22.02
N ASP A 45 -2.14 5.91 -22.78
CA ASP A 45 -2.05 5.95 -24.25
C ASP A 45 -3.39 6.39 -24.89
N GLU A 46 -4.53 6.07 -24.25
CA GLU A 46 -5.88 6.35 -24.73
C GLU A 46 -6.39 7.75 -24.38
N ASP A 47 -5.96 8.34 -23.24
CA ASP A 47 -6.47 9.61 -22.73
C ASP A 47 -5.33 10.52 -22.21
N PRO A 48 -5.10 11.70 -22.84
CA PRO A 48 -4.11 12.68 -22.39
C PRO A 48 -4.32 13.19 -20.95
N MET A 49 -5.57 13.36 -20.51
CA MET A 49 -5.87 13.79 -19.13
C MET A 49 -5.53 12.66 -18.14
N ALA A 50 -5.89 11.42 -18.47
CA ALA A 50 -5.49 10.28 -17.65
C ALA A 50 -3.97 10.16 -17.54
N LYS A 51 -3.24 10.40 -18.63
CA LYS A 51 -1.77 10.43 -18.65
C LYS A 51 -1.21 11.51 -17.72
N GLU A 52 -1.72 12.74 -17.80
CA GLU A 52 -1.28 13.85 -16.95
C GLU A 52 -1.50 13.54 -15.46
N ILE A 53 -2.70 13.04 -15.11
CA ILE A 53 -3.05 12.67 -13.74
C ILE A 53 -2.13 11.55 -13.22
N GLN A 54 -1.90 10.51 -14.02
CA GLN A 54 -1.03 9.40 -13.62
C GLN A 54 0.42 9.86 -13.43
N GLN A 55 0.93 10.71 -14.32
CA GLN A 55 2.28 11.27 -14.20
C GLN A 55 2.43 12.14 -12.95
N SER A 56 1.45 12.98 -12.65
CA SER A 56 1.42 13.79 -11.44
C SER A 56 1.45 12.92 -10.17
N GLN A 57 0.61 11.87 -10.12
CA GLN A 57 0.58 10.94 -9.00
C GLN A 57 1.91 10.17 -8.85
N ALA A 58 2.46 9.67 -9.95
CA ALA A 58 3.73 8.94 -9.94
C ALA A 58 4.88 9.83 -9.45
N GLY A 59 5.01 11.04 -10.00
CA GLY A 59 6.05 11.99 -9.60
C GLY A 59 5.92 12.41 -8.13
N TYR A 60 4.70 12.63 -7.64
CA TYR A 60 4.49 12.92 -6.22
C TYR A 60 4.90 11.74 -5.33
N LEU A 61 4.52 10.51 -5.70
CA LEU A 61 4.88 9.30 -4.95
C LEU A 61 6.39 9.06 -4.92
N ASP A 62 7.09 9.28 -6.03
CA ASP A 62 8.54 9.16 -6.10
C ASP A 62 9.25 10.17 -5.18
N MET A 63 8.67 11.36 -5.02
CA MET A 63 9.16 12.37 -4.08
C MET A 63 8.90 11.99 -2.61
N VAL A 64 7.70 11.53 -2.26
CA VAL A 64 7.32 11.34 -0.83
C VAL A 64 7.60 9.96 -0.25
N ARG A 65 7.74 8.92 -1.07
CA ARG A 65 8.03 7.55 -0.61
C ARG A 65 9.39 7.44 0.08
N PRO A 66 10.50 8.00 -0.45
CA PRO A 66 11.79 7.96 0.24
C PRO A 66 11.73 8.58 1.64
N TRP A 67 10.99 9.68 1.81
CA TRP A 67 10.76 10.27 3.13
C TRP A 67 9.99 9.33 4.05
N SER A 68 8.89 8.73 3.57
CA SER A 68 8.11 7.75 4.33
C SER A 68 8.95 6.54 4.77
N ASP A 69 9.89 6.15 3.91
CA ASP A 69 10.79 5.03 4.11
C ASP A 69 11.83 5.30 5.21
N ILE A 70 12.49 6.47 5.19
CA ILE A 70 13.50 6.84 6.20
C ILE A 70 12.90 7.32 7.52
N SER A 71 11.61 7.68 7.54
CA SER A 71 10.92 8.15 8.73
C SER A 71 10.07 7.05 9.37
N HIS A 72 8.81 6.92 8.94
CA HIS A 72 7.83 6.07 9.61
C HIS A 72 8.17 4.59 9.50
N ARG A 73 8.55 4.11 8.30
CA ARG A 73 8.90 2.71 8.10
C ARG A 73 10.15 2.34 8.90
N ALA A 74 11.18 3.19 8.88
CA ALA A 74 12.39 2.98 9.68
C ALA A 74 12.09 2.90 11.18
N TYR A 75 11.30 3.84 11.72
CA TYR A 75 10.89 3.82 13.13
C TYR A 75 10.11 2.55 13.51
N LEU A 76 9.14 2.13 12.70
CA LEU A 76 8.37 0.92 12.99
C LEU A 76 9.23 -0.34 12.91
N ASN A 77 10.14 -0.41 11.94
CA ASN A 77 11.04 -1.54 11.77
C ASN A 77 12.07 -1.64 12.92
N SER A 78 12.59 -0.51 13.42
CA SER A 78 13.52 -0.53 14.55
C SER A 78 12.83 -1.00 15.83
N GLN A 79 11.59 -0.56 16.09
CA GLN A 79 10.81 -1.03 17.23
C GLN A 79 10.47 -2.53 17.12
N ALA A 80 10.13 -3.00 15.92
CA ALA A 80 9.86 -4.42 15.69
C ALA A 80 11.11 -5.30 15.90
N ALA A 81 12.30 -4.78 15.54
CA ALA A 81 13.56 -5.50 15.72
C ALA A 81 14.05 -5.55 17.18
N VAL A 82 13.67 -4.58 18.03
CA VAL A 82 14.03 -4.54 19.45
C VAL A 82 13.09 -5.38 20.32
N GLY A 83 11.89 -5.72 19.81
CA GLY A 83 10.87 -6.51 20.52
C GLY A 83 10.94 -8.03 20.31
N GLN A 84 12.01 -8.56 19.73
CA GLN A 84 12.26 -10.00 19.57
C GLN A 84 13.38 -10.48 20.49
#